data_AF-W9YV06-F1
#
_entry.id   AF-W9YV06-F1
#
_cell.length_a   1.000
_cell.length_b   1.000
_cell.length_c   1.000
_cell.angle_alpha   90.00
_cell.angle_beta   90.00
_cell.angle_gamma   90.00
#
_symmetry.space_group_name_H-M   'P 1'
#
loop_
_entity.id
_entity.type
_entity.pdbx_description
1 polymer ?
#
loop_
_entity_poly.entity_id
_entity_poly.type
_entity_poly.pdbx_seq_one_letter_code
_entity_poly.pdbx_strand_id
1 'polypeptide(L)'
;MAVRSRMAWRSWRPVNLKAKFWNTISTNYHLGFTSFGGPPVHFRIFRDKFVDKLQWIDNQVYQELFSVCQAFSGPGSTKMHYCINLIHDGFLPALLSFFIW
;
A
#
# COMPACT_ATOMS: atom_id res chain seq x y z
N MET A 1 -2.93 8.09 28.87
CA MET A 1 -2.67 8.92 27.67
C MET A 1 -3.21 8.15 26.46
N ALA A 2 -4.41 8.49 25.99
CA ALA A 2 -5.04 7.79 24.86
C ALA A 2 -4.46 8.32 23.54
N VAL A 3 -3.49 7.59 22.95
CA VAL A 3 -3.07 7.82 21.57
C VAL A 3 -4.19 7.33 20.68
N ARG A 4 -5.15 8.22 20.42
CA ARG A 4 -6.22 8.02 19.45
C ARG A 4 -5.55 8.10 18.07
N SER A 5 -4.92 6.99 17.64
CA SER A 5 -4.57 6.80 16.23
C SER A 5 -5.85 7.01 15.45
N ARG A 6 -5.93 8.15 14.77
CA ARG A 6 -7.00 8.44 13.82
C ARG A 6 -6.72 7.54 12.64
N MET A 7 -7.11 6.28 12.78
CA MET A 7 -7.29 5.34 11.69
C MET A 7 -8.26 6.03 10.74
N ALA A 8 -7.69 6.69 9.73
CA ALA A 8 -8.42 7.47 8.75
C ALA A 8 -9.09 6.50 7.78
N TRP A 9 -10.11 5.77 8.26
CA TRP A 9 -11.04 4.96 7.46
C TRP A 9 -11.91 5.83 6.51
N ARG A 10 -11.39 6.96 6.03
CA ARG A 10 -12.10 7.98 5.25
C ARG A 10 -12.27 7.61 3.77
N SER A 11 -11.87 6.41 3.34
CA SER A 11 -11.96 5.93 1.95
C SER A 11 -13.22 5.10 1.63
N TRP A 12 -14.09 4.85 2.62
CA TRP A 12 -15.46 4.33 2.40
C TRP A 12 -16.45 5.42 1.97
N ARG A 13 -15.98 6.60 1.56
CA ARG A 13 -16.81 7.54 0.79
C ARG A 13 -17.01 6.93 -0.60
N PRO A 14 -18.21 7.01 -1.21
CA PRO A 14 -18.44 6.57 -2.58
C PRO A 14 -17.74 7.55 -3.54
N VAL A 15 -16.41 7.46 -3.60
CA VAL A 15 -15.60 8.00 -4.69
C VAL A 15 -15.80 7.06 -5.88
N ASN A 16 -16.03 7.64 -7.06
CA ASN A 16 -16.24 6.92 -8.31
C ASN A 16 -15.17 5.81 -8.47
N LEU A 17 -15.59 4.58 -8.73
CA LEU A 17 -14.70 3.44 -8.92
C LEU A 17 -13.63 3.72 -9.98
N LYS A 18 -13.98 4.47 -11.04
CA LYS A 18 -13.03 4.95 -12.06
C LYS A 18 -11.93 5.83 -11.47
N ALA A 19 -12.27 6.70 -10.52
CA ALA A 19 -11.30 7.58 -9.86
C ALA A 19 -10.36 6.79 -8.95
N LYS A 20 -10.87 5.76 -8.25
CA LYS A 20 -10.03 4.85 -7.46
C LYS A 20 -9.05 4.08 -8.34
N PHE A 21 -9.51 3.53 -9.46
CA PHE A 21 -8.62 2.87 -10.43
C PHE A 21 -7.55 3.81 -10.98
N TRP A 22 -7.92 5.04 -11.35
CA TRP A 22 -6.97 6.02 -11.85
C TRP A 22 -5.92 6.39 -10.78
N ASN A 23 -6.35 6.56 -9.53
CA ASN A 23 -5.45 6.78 -8.39
C ASN A 23 -4.46 5.63 -8.21
N THR A 24 -4.95 4.38 -8.20
CA THR A 24 -4.10 3.20 -8.05
C THR A 24 -3.11 3.06 -9.21
N ILE A 25 -3.54 3.22 -10.46
CA ILE A 25 -2.67 3.09 -11.63
C ILE A 25 -1.59 4.18 -11.61
N SER A 26 -1.99 5.45 -11.51
CA SER A 26 -1.06 6.58 -11.51
C SER A 26 -0.10 6.56 -10.31
N THR A 27 -0.53 6.02 -9.18
CA THR A 27 0.36 5.86 -8.04
C THR A 27 1.31 4.70 -8.26
N ASN A 28 0.89 3.55 -8.78
CA ASN A 28 1.70 2.33 -8.73
C ASN A 28 2.54 2.05 -9.98
N TYR A 29 2.20 2.59 -11.16
CA TYR A 29 2.83 2.19 -12.44
C TYR A 29 4.36 2.27 -12.48
N HIS A 30 4.95 3.29 -11.82
CA HIS A 30 6.40 3.49 -11.86
C HIS A 30 7.15 2.59 -10.87
N LEU A 31 6.46 2.00 -9.89
CA LEU A 31 7.09 1.22 -8.85
C LEU A 31 7.79 -0.04 -9.39
N GLY A 32 7.24 -0.67 -10.43
CA GLY A 32 7.90 -1.79 -11.11
C GLY A 32 9.21 -1.40 -11.80
N PHE A 33 9.39 -0.11 -12.14
CA PHE A 33 10.60 0.41 -12.79
C PHE A 33 11.57 1.09 -11.82
N THR A 34 11.14 1.45 -10.61
CA THR A 34 11.99 2.15 -9.63
C THR A 34 12.43 1.26 -8.47
N SER A 35 11.83 0.08 -8.30
CA SER A 35 12.11 -0.81 -7.17
C SER A 35 13.23 -1.81 -7.46
N PHE A 36 14.29 -1.44 -8.17
CA PHE A 36 15.45 -2.32 -8.37
C PHE A 36 16.42 -2.20 -7.18
N GLY A 37 17.04 -3.32 -6.77
CA GLY A 37 18.02 -3.33 -5.67
C GLY A 37 17.71 -4.30 -4.52
N GLY A 38 16.69 -5.14 -4.67
CA GLY A 38 16.40 -6.25 -3.75
C GLY A 38 15.35 -5.93 -2.68
N PRO A 39 15.00 -6.92 -1.84
CA PRO A 39 13.85 -6.82 -0.93
C PRO A 39 13.87 -5.60 0.02
N PRO A 40 15.00 -5.22 0.66
CA PRO A 40 15.02 -4.05 1.54
C PRO A 40 14.69 -2.73 0.84
N VAL A 41 15.04 -2.61 -0.45
CA VAL A 41 14.78 -1.40 -1.24
C VAL A 41 13.29 -1.22 -1.48
N HIS A 42 12.56 -2.30 -1.79
CA HIS A 42 11.12 -2.24 -2.02
C HIS A 42 10.40 -1.74 -0.76
N PHE A 43 10.75 -2.28 0.41
CA PHE A 43 10.15 -1.87 1.68
C PHE A 43 10.44 -0.41 1.98
N ARG A 44 11.69 0.05 1.80
CA ARG A 44 12.02 1.47 1.98
C ARG A 44 11.20 2.36 1.04
N ILE A 45 11.11 2.02 -0.24
CA ILE A 45 10.30 2.77 -1.22
C ILE A 45 8.83 2.83 -0.79
N PHE A 46 8.28 1.72 -0.29
CA PHE A 46 6.90 1.68 0.18
C PHE A 46 6.68 2.54 1.42
N ARG A 47 7.59 2.52 2.38
CA ARG A 47 7.51 3.36 3.58
C ARG A 47 7.55 4.84 3.19
N ASP A 48 8.57 5.24 2.43
CA ASP A 48 8.77 6.63 2.01
C ASP A 48 7.57 7.14 1.19
N LYS A 49 6.93 6.25 0.42
CA LYS A 49 5.80 6.62 -0.44
C LYS A 49 4.45 6.58 0.27
N PHE A 50 4.06 5.45 0.83
CA PHE A 50 2.70 5.22 1.35
C PHE A 50 2.52 5.68 2.79
N VAL A 51 3.63 5.75 3.56
CA VAL A 51 3.63 6.38 4.88
C VAL A 51 4.01 7.83 4.71
N ASP A 52 5.27 8.14 4.36
CA ASP A 52 5.80 9.50 4.51
C ASP A 52 5.21 10.52 3.51
N LYS A 53 5.10 10.19 2.22
CA LYS A 53 4.61 11.14 1.19
C LYS A 53 3.09 11.18 1.06
N LEU A 54 2.46 10.02 0.88
CA LEU A 54 1.03 9.91 0.58
C LEU A 54 0.17 9.78 1.84
N GLN A 55 0.75 9.36 2.96
CA GLN A 55 0.06 9.19 4.24
C GLN A 55 -1.21 8.33 4.10
N TRP A 56 -1.14 7.28 3.27
CA TRP A 56 -2.24 6.32 3.06
C TRP A 56 -2.43 5.39 4.24
N ILE A 57 -1.32 5.04 4.89
CA ILE A 57 -1.28 4.24 6.11
C ILE A 57 -0.31 4.89 7.10
N ASP A 58 -0.59 4.72 8.39
CA ASP A 58 0.33 5.17 9.43
C ASP A 58 1.51 4.20 9.59
N ASN A 59 2.54 4.63 10.33
CA ASN A 59 3.73 3.82 10.56
C ASN A 59 3.42 2.54 11.35
N GLN A 60 2.42 2.55 12.24
CA GLN A 60 2.07 1.37 13.02
C GLN A 60 1.47 0.28 12.11
N VAL A 61 0.48 0.63 11.29
CA VAL A 61 -0.14 -0.25 10.31
C VAL A 61 0.89 -0.77 9.31
N TYR A 62 1.84 0.07 8.89
CA TYR A 62 2.94 -0.36 8.02
C TYR A 62 3.77 -1.49 8.66
N GLN A 63 4.15 -1.34 9.94
CA GLN A 63 4.94 -2.37 10.65
C GLN A 63 4.13 -3.65 10.86
N GLU A 64 2.86 -3.54 11.24
CA GLU A 64 1.97 -4.70 11.39
C GLU A 64 1.82 -5.47 10.08
N LEU A 65 1.57 -4.76 8.97
CA LEU A 65 1.52 -5.36 7.63
C LEU A 65 2.84 -6.01 7.24
N PHE A 66 3.97 -5.37 7.54
CA PHE A 66 5.29 -5.92 7.27
C PHE A 66 5.48 -7.25 8.01
N SER A 67 5.22 -7.29 9.32
CA SER A 67 5.33 -8.51 10.12
C SER A 67 4.45 -9.63 9.58
N VAL A 68 3.19 -9.33 9.24
CA VAL A 68 2.26 -10.29 8.64
C VAL A 68 2.80 -10.80 7.31
N CYS A 69 3.25 -9.92 6.42
CA CYS A 69 3.77 -10.31 5.10
C CYS A 69 5.02 -11.19 5.19
N GLN A 70 5.89 -10.96 6.19
CA GLN A 70 7.08 -11.79 6.43
C GLN A 70 6.75 -13.15 7.05
N ALA A 71 5.66 -13.25 7.82
CA ALA A 71 5.24 -14.50 8.44
C ALA A 71 4.74 -15.54 7.42
N PHE A 72 4.13 -15.08 6.32
CA PHE A 72 3.64 -15.96 5.25
C PHE A 72 4.71 -16.26 4.20
N SER A 73 4.61 -17.41 3.53
CA SER A 73 5.47 -17.74 2.39
C SER A 73 5.19 -16.83 1.18
N GLY A 74 6.17 -16.73 0.27
CA GLY A 74 6.07 -15.91 -0.94
C GLY A 74 6.58 -14.47 -0.80
N PRO A 75 6.60 -13.69 -1.90
CA PRO A 75 7.27 -12.40 -1.96
C PRO A 75 6.65 -11.36 -1.01
N GLY A 76 7.40 -10.95 0.00
CA GLY A 76 6.93 -9.99 1.02
C GLY A 76 6.51 -8.64 0.42
N SER A 77 7.24 -8.14 -0.59
CA SER A 77 6.92 -6.86 -1.23
C SER A 77 5.60 -6.89 -1.99
N THR A 78 5.29 -7.96 -2.71
CA THR A 78 4.03 -8.09 -3.45
C THR A 78 2.84 -8.17 -2.51
N LYS A 79 2.95 -8.94 -1.41
CA LYS A 79 1.92 -9.00 -0.37
C LYS A 79 1.68 -7.63 0.26
N MET A 80 2.77 -6.94 0.62
CA MET A 80 2.68 -5.64 1.25
C MET A 80 2.05 -4.59 0.33
N HIS A 81 2.44 -4.58 -0.95
CA HIS A 81 1.87 -3.69 -1.96
C HIS A 81 0.37 -3.91 -2.16
N TYR A 82 -0.05 -5.18 -2.29
CA TYR A 82 -1.46 -5.54 -2.39
C TYR A 82 -2.25 -5.09 -1.16
N CYS A 83 -1.77 -5.38 0.05
CA CYS A 83 -2.44 -5.00 1.29
C CYS A 83 -2.60 -3.48 1.45
N ILE A 84 -1.59 -2.69 1.09
CA ILE A 84 -1.66 -1.22 1.15
C ILE A 84 -2.77 -0.69 0.21
N ASN A 85 -2.79 -1.17 -1.03
CA ASN A 85 -3.81 -0.75 -2.00
C ASN A 85 -5.21 -1.27 -1.62
N LEU A 86 -5.29 -2.45 -1.00
CA LEU A 86 -6.55 -3.01 -0.49
C LEU A 86 -7.15 -2.15 0.62
N ILE A 87 -6.32 -1.69 1.56
CA ILE A 87 -6.74 -0.82 2.67
C ILE A 87 -7.18 0.55 2.15
N HIS A 88 -6.46 1.12 1.19
CA HIS A 88 -6.74 2.47 0.70
C HIS A 88 -7.87 2.53 -0.35
N ASP A 89 -7.72 1.81 -1.46
CA ASP A 89 -8.60 1.91 -2.64
C ASP A 89 -9.65 0.79 -2.72
N GLY A 90 -9.49 -0.29 -1.95
CA GLY A 90 -10.40 -1.44 -1.90
C GLY A 90 -10.00 -2.59 -2.83
N PHE A 91 -10.85 -3.61 -2.91
CA PHE A 91 -10.49 -4.91 -3.51
C PHE A 91 -10.19 -4.86 -5.01
N LEU A 92 -11.08 -4.27 -5.83
CA LEU A 92 -10.90 -4.25 -7.28
C LEU A 92 -9.65 -3.46 -7.71
N PRO A 93 -9.37 -2.24 -7.20
CA PRO A 93 -8.13 -1.55 -7.52
C PRO A 93 -6.90 -2.27 -7.00
N ALA A 94 -6.95 -2.90 -5.82
CA ALA A 94 -5.84 -3.69 -5.29
C ALA A 94 -5.48 -4.88 -6.19
N LEU A 95 -6.46 -5.55 -6.79
CA LEU A 95 -6.21 -6.59 -7.79
C LEU A 95 -5.50 -6.04 -9.02
N LEU A 96 -5.91 -4.88 -9.55
CA LEU A 96 -5.17 -4.26 -10.67
C LEU A 96 -3.74 -3.89 -10.26
N SER A 97 -3.56 -3.35 -9.05
CA SER A 97 -2.26 -3.00 -8.51
C SER A 97 -1.32 -4.22 -8.44
N PHE A 98 -1.86 -5.38 -8.08
CA PHE A 98 -1.11 -6.64 -8.03
C PHE A 98 -0.57 -7.08 -9.40
N PHE A 99 -1.32 -6.88 -10.48
CA PHE A 99 -0.85 -7.21 -11.83
C PHE A 99 0.14 -6.19 -12.40
N ILE A 100 0.17 -4.97 -11.85
CA ILE A 100 1.08 -3.90 -12.28
C ILE A 100 2.44 -3.99 -11.55
N TRP A 101 2.48 -4.67 -10.39
CA TRP A 101 3.63 -4.75 -9.50
C TRP A 101 4.58 -5.90 -9.80
#